data_AF-A0A6L6LG27-F1
#
_entry.id   AF-A0A6L6LG27-F1
#
_cell.length_a   1.000
_cell.length_b   1.000
_cell.length_c   1.000
_cell.angle_alpha   90.00
_cell.angle_beta   90.00
_cell.angle_gamma   90.00
#
_symmetry.space_group_name_H-M   'P 1'
#
loop_
_entity.id
_entity.type
_entity.pdbx_description
1 polymer ?
#
loop_
_entity_poly.entity_id
_entity_poly.type
_entity_poly.pdbx_seq_one_letter_code
_entity_poly.pdbx_strand_id
1 'polypeptide(L)'
;MHSIQSCTCPTLGGRPLRFEQPVLRGTISYKLNLKGVNMTSNETKKKEGRWALKRRLKREREQAGQSYRRTARLRLQEMFKAGFGNKRSSDKTDADTQNKIYSKNTFETYKRQFSYFADWLAEAHKEAYTLSDARQYVDEYLLHLIELGRSAYSITTAKAALAKVFQTEATQFIETPPRERANIKRSRGVAVRDSNISNKTETKLALFSSAVGLRRKEMMSIESKDLFFDNGKAYLNVTKGTKGGKPRIVEICGISEGETKMIVEWIQSREGKLFPKLNTNYDNHHYRAVYAQRLYDRYKREERDIPPKERYIMRKERAGEVYDKSAMKVVSENLGHNRISVIAQSYLYN
;
A
#
# COMPACT_ATOMS: atom_id res chain seq x y z
N MET A 1 7.19 2.19 -63.06
CA MET A 1 8.60 2.67 -63.03
C MET A 1 8.70 3.64 -61.86
N HIS A 2 9.45 3.49 -60.77
CA HIS A 2 10.47 2.56 -60.28
C HIS A 2 10.14 2.27 -58.80
N SER A 3 10.03 1.01 -58.39
CA SER A 3 11.10 0.20 -57.76
C SER A 3 11.53 0.70 -56.36
N ILE A 4 11.00 0.00 -55.37
CA ILE A 4 11.45 -0.03 -53.98
C ILE A 4 12.79 -0.79 -53.97
N GLN A 5 13.87 -0.13 -53.55
CA GLN A 5 15.13 -0.81 -53.22
C GLN A 5 15.41 -0.69 -51.72
N SER A 6 15.39 -1.88 -51.12
CA SER A 6 15.90 -2.25 -49.81
C SER A 6 17.34 -1.80 -49.61
N CYS A 7 17.60 -1.01 -48.58
CA CYS A 7 18.96 -0.83 -48.05
C CYS A 7 19.26 -1.98 -47.07
N THR A 8 20.10 -2.90 -47.53
CA THR A 8 20.75 -3.95 -46.75
C THR A 8 21.90 -3.34 -45.95
N CYS A 9 21.88 -3.54 -44.63
CA CYS A 9 22.96 -3.16 -43.73
C CYS A 9 23.99 -4.31 -43.68
N PRO A 10 25.32 -4.04 -43.74
CA PRO A 10 26.33 -5.08 -43.81
C PRO A 10 26.51 -5.83 -42.48
N THR A 11 26.54 -7.16 -42.58
CA THR A 11 26.84 -8.09 -41.49
C THR A 11 28.33 -8.04 -41.14
N LEU A 12 28.67 -7.37 -40.04
CA LEU A 12 29.94 -7.56 -39.35
C LEU A 12 29.80 -8.69 -38.34
N GLY A 13 30.45 -9.81 -38.63
CA GLY A 13 30.64 -10.91 -37.69
C GLY A 13 31.52 -10.46 -36.52
N GLY A 14 30.91 -10.37 -35.34
CA GLY A 14 31.59 -10.20 -34.06
C GLY A 14 31.22 -11.36 -33.15
N ARG A 15 32.22 -12.17 -32.76
CA ARG A 15 32.09 -13.25 -31.77
C ARG A 15 31.61 -12.68 -30.43
N PRO A 16 30.87 -13.45 -29.61
CA PRO A 16 30.55 -13.02 -28.26
C PRO A 16 31.84 -12.91 -27.43
N LEU A 17 32.13 -11.69 -26.97
CA LEU A 17 33.11 -11.42 -25.93
C LEU A 17 32.68 -12.16 -24.66
N ARG A 18 33.29 -13.32 -24.42
CA ARG A 18 33.29 -13.97 -23.10
C ARG A 18 34.10 -13.06 -22.17
N PHE A 19 33.43 -12.46 -21.19
CA PHE A 19 34.11 -11.96 -20.00
C PHE A 19 34.59 -13.18 -19.21
N GLU A 20 35.81 -13.63 -19.49
CA GLU A 20 36.55 -14.51 -18.58
C GLU A 20 36.98 -13.68 -17.36
N GLN A 21 36.37 -13.97 -16.21
CA GLN A 21 36.87 -13.48 -14.94
C GLN A 21 38.19 -14.19 -14.61
N PRO A 22 39.29 -13.48 -14.31
CA PRO A 22 40.49 -14.13 -13.80
C PRO A 22 40.23 -14.65 -12.38
N VAL A 23 40.29 -15.97 -12.23
CA VAL A 23 40.30 -16.67 -10.94
C VAL A 23 41.63 -16.38 -10.25
N LEU A 24 41.66 -15.35 -9.40
CA LEU A 24 42.76 -15.12 -8.46
C LEU A 24 42.67 -16.15 -7.31
N ARG A 25 43.27 -17.32 -7.51
CA ARG A 25 43.67 -18.23 -6.42
C ARG A 25 44.92 -17.66 -5.77
N GLY A 26 44.73 -16.75 -4.81
CA GLY A 26 45.79 -16.28 -3.91
C GLY A 26 45.56 -16.81 -2.51
N THR A 27 46.13 -17.97 -2.20
CA THR A 27 46.17 -18.52 -0.84
C THR A 27 47.24 -17.77 -0.05
N ILE A 28 46.83 -16.80 0.79
CA ILE A 28 47.73 -16.20 1.78
C ILE A 28 47.89 -17.20 2.92
N SER A 29 49.02 -17.90 2.92
CA SER A 29 49.43 -18.81 3.99
C SER A 29 50.07 -18.01 5.12
N TYR A 30 49.34 -17.79 6.21
CA TYR A 30 49.96 -17.44 7.49
C TYR A 30 50.49 -18.72 8.13
N LYS A 31 51.80 -18.95 8.02
CA LYS A 31 52.51 -19.97 8.83
C LYS A 31 52.54 -19.50 10.29
N LEU A 32 51.53 -19.86 11.06
CA LEU A 32 51.61 -19.89 12.53
C LEU A 32 52.28 -21.20 12.94
N ASN A 33 53.51 -21.07 13.43
CA ASN A 33 54.34 -22.15 13.92
C ASN A 33 53.86 -22.51 15.35
N LEU A 34 52.88 -23.41 15.45
CA LEU A 34 52.48 -23.99 16.74
C LEU A 34 53.14 -25.36 16.89
N LYS A 35 54.26 -25.37 17.61
CA LYS A 35 54.87 -26.59 18.14
C LYS A 35 53.89 -27.26 19.11
N GLY A 36 53.62 -28.53 18.85
CA GLY A 36 53.26 -29.54 19.85
C GLY A 36 51.85 -29.45 20.44
N VAL A 37 50.91 -30.20 19.87
CA VAL A 37 49.81 -30.78 20.64
C VAL A 37 49.61 -32.24 20.20
N ASN A 38 49.69 -33.14 21.18
CA ASN A 38 49.55 -34.58 21.06
C ASN A 38 48.23 -35.00 20.39
N MET A 39 48.36 -35.97 19.48
CA MET A 39 47.27 -36.79 18.96
C MET A 39 46.80 -37.77 20.04
N THR A 40 45.67 -37.53 20.71
CA THR A 40 44.85 -38.59 21.34
C THR A 40 43.41 -38.12 21.54
N SER A 41 42.51 -38.51 20.63
CA SER A 41 41.24 -39.18 20.94
C SER A 41 40.38 -39.25 19.68
N ASN A 42 40.25 -40.46 19.14
CA ASN A 42 39.27 -40.76 18.11
C ASN A 42 37.91 -40.87 18.83
N GLU A 43 37.29 -39.75 19.18
CA GLU A 43 35.93 -39.73 19.70
C GLU A 43 34.96 -40.10 18.57
N THR A 44 34.56 -41.37 18.56
CA THR A 44 33.37 -41.82 17.84
C THR A 44 32.18 -41.01 18.37
N LYS A 45 31.77 -39.96 17.65
CA LYS A 45 30.53 -39.21 17.91
C LYS A 45 29.36 -40.19 17.87
N LYS A 46 28.98 -40.73 19.04
CA LYS A 46 27.77 -41.54 19.22
C LYS A 46 26.61 -40.76 18.62
N LYS A 47 25.97 -41.31 17.57
CA LYS A 47 24.74 -40.74 17.00
C LYS A 47 23.70 -40.69 18.11
N GLU A 48 23.37 -39.48 18.52
CA GLU A 48 22.38 -39.22 19.56
C GLU A 48 21.04 -39.85 19.17
N GLY A 49 20.47 -40.69 20.05
CA GLY A 49 19.19 -41.33 19.78
C GLY A 49 18.08 -40.30 19.56
N ARG A 50 17.13 -40.59 18.66
CA ARG A 50 16.04 -39.66 18.25
C ARG A 50 15.33 -38.99 19.44
N TRP A 51 15.13 -39.73 20.53
CA TRP A 51 14.48 -39.22 21.76
C TRP A 51 15.40 -38.38 22.66
N ALA A 52 16.72 -38.61 22.64
CA ALA A 52 17.70 -37.77 23.31
C ALA A 52 17.85 -36.42 22.58
N LEU A 53 17.99 -36.47 21.25
CA LEU A 53 18.01 -35.27 20.40
C LEU A 53 16.73 -34.44 20.57
N LYS A 54 15.55 -35.07 20.57
CA LYS A 54 14.27 -34.38 20.78
C LYS A 54 14.18 -33.72 22.17
N ARG A 55 14.71 -34.36 23.22
CA ARG A 55 14.74 -33.81 24.59
C ARG A 55 15.79 -32.70 24.76
N ARG A 56 16.93 -32.77 24.07
CA ARG A 56 17.92 -31.69 24.04
C ARG A 56 17.38 -30.48 23.31
N LEU A 57 16.88 -30.66 22.07
CA LEU A 57 16.25 -29.59 21.29
C LEU A 57 15.05 -28.97 22.02
N LYS A 58 14.26 -29.76 22.77
CA LYS A 58 13.18 -29.23 23.60
C LYS A 58 13.71 -28.36 24.75
N ARG A 59 14.75 -28.81 25.47
CA ARG A 59 15.39 -28.02 26.55
C ARG A 59 16.08 -26.77 26.03
N GLU A 60 16.78 -26.86 24.90
CA GLU A 60 17.39 -25.70 24.21
C GLU A 60 16.32 -24.70 23.78
N ARG A 61 15.18 -25.16 23.26
CA ARG A 61 14.04 -24.28 22.91
C ARG A 61 13.33 -23.70 24.12
N GLU A 62 13.23 -24.44 25.22
CA GLU A 62 12.66 -23.96 26.49
C GLU A 62 13.59 -22.94 27.16
N GLN A 63 14.91 -23.14 27.08
CA GLN A 63 15.94 -22.20 27.55
C GLN A 63 16.06 -20.96 26.65
N ALA A 64 15.93 -21.12 25.33
CA ALA A 64 15.96 -20.02 24.35
C ALA A 64 14.68 -19.17 24.33
N GLY A 65 13.67 -19.50 25.15
CA GLY A 65 12.42 -18.74 25.22
C GLY A 65 11.47 -19.02 24.05
N GLN A 66 10.52 -18.09 23.81
CA GLN A 66 9.51 -18.28 22.76
C GLN A 66 10.05 -17.84 21.39
N SER A 67 9.81 -18.66 20.36
CA SER A 67 10.22 -18.32 19.00
C SER A 67 9.67 -16.97 18.53
N TYR A 68 10.47 -16.20 17.78
CA TYR A 68 10.07 -14.87 17.29
C TYR A 68 8.74 -14.92 16.53
N ARG A 69 8.50 -15.97 15.74
CA ARG A 69 7.24 -16.19 15.01
C ARG A 69 6.04 -16.29 15.94
N ARG A 70 6.15 -17.08 17.01
CA ARG A 70 5.08 -17.27 18.00
C ARG A 70 4.84 -15.98 18.78
N THR A 71 5.91 -15.38 19.29
CA THR A 71 5.86 -14.16 20.11
C THR A 71 5.21 -13.00 19.34
N ALA A 72 5.64 -12.74 18.11
CA ALA A 72 5.06 -11.68 17.27
C ALA A 72 3.58 -11.94 16.93
N ARG A 73 3.22 -13.19 16.63
CA ARG A 73 1.83 -13.56 16.33
C ARG A 73 0.92 -13.30 17.53
N LEU A 74 1.31 -13.75 18.73
CA LEU A 74 0.53 -13.55 19.95
C LEU A 74 0.40 -12.05 20.26
N ARG A 75 1.51 -11.31 20.18
CA ARG A 75 1.55 -9.87 20.38
C ARG A 75 0.59 -9.11 19.45
N LEU A 76 0.62 -9.39 18.15
CA LEU A 76 -0.31 -8.75 17.19
C LEU A 76 -1.78 -9.10 17.49
N GLN A 77 -2.05 -10.34 17.93
CA GLN A 77 -3.40 -10.78 18.31
C GLN A 77 -3.89 -10.06 19.56
N GLU A 78 -3.04 -9.90 20.58
CA GLU A 78 -3.33 -9.15 21.80
C GLU A 78 -3.62 -7.69 21.48
N MET A 79 -2.76 -7.03 20.69
CA MET A 79 -2.98 -5.64 20.28
C MET A 79 -4.27 -5.47 19.48
N PHE A 80 -4.59 -6.42 18.62
CA PHE A 80 -5.84 -6.41 17.87
C PHE A 80 -7.05 -6.56 18.79
N LYS A 81 -7.02 -7.49 19.75
CA LYS A 81 -8.09 -7.64 20.75
C LYS A 81 -8.26 -6.36 21.59
N ALA A 82 -7.16 -5.74 22.01
CA ALA A 82 -7.19 -4.53 22.83
C ALA A 82 -7.67 -3.29 22.05
N GLY A 83 -7.39 -3.20 20.75
CA GLY A 83 -7.74 -2.04 19.93
C GLY A 83 -9.05 -2.15 19.16
N PHE A 84 -9.47 -3.36 18.79
CA PHE A 84 -10.62 -3.56 17.92
C PHE A 84 -11.92 -3.20 18.64
N GLY A 85 -12.80 -2.44 17.98
CA GLY A 85 -14.02 -1.89 18.57
C GLY A 85 -13.82 -0.55 19.27
N ASN A 86 -12.59 -0.19 19.66
CA ASN A 86 -12.27 1.08 20.29
C ASN A 86 -12.01 2.20 19.28
N LYS A 87 -12.19 3.45 19.70
CA LYS A 87 -11.96 4.63 18.87
C LYS A 87 -10.49 5.02 18.92
N ARG A 88 -9.74 4.83 17.83
CA ARG A 88 -8.34 5.29 17.74
C ARG A 88 -8.16 6.79 18.06
N SER A 89 -9.17 7.61 17.79
CA SER A 89 -9.10 9.05 18.02
C SER A 89 -9.02 9.41 19.50
N SER A 90 -9.67 8.66 20.40
CA SER A 90 -9.55 8.88 21.84
C SER A 90 -8.15 8.52 22.30
N ASP A 91 -7.69 7.31 22.01
CA ASP A 91 -6.41 6.82 22.52
C ASP A 91 -5.20 7.60 21.98
N LYS A 92 -5.39 8.34 20.88
CA LYS A 92 -4.36 9.23 20.35
C LYS A 92 -4.12 10.46 21.24
N THR A 93 -5.13 10.97 21.95
CA THR A 93 -4.94 12.09 22.89
C THR A 93 -4.12 11.66 24.09
N ASP A 94 -4.24 10.39 24.48
CA ASP A 94 -3.63 9.85 25.70
C ASP A 94 -2.31 9.12 25.41
N ALA A 95 -1.79 9.23 24.18
CA ALA A 95 -0.61 8.52 23.67
C ALA A 95 -0.66 6.96 23.78
N ASP A 96 -1.78 6.37 24.19
CA ASP A 96 -1.96 4.93 24.39
C ASP A 96 -2.35 4.17 23.10
N THR A 97 -1.58 4.38 22.03
CA THR A 97 -1.83 3.68 20.74
C THR A 97 -0.86 2.55 20.48
N GLN A 98 0.24 2.46 21.23
CA GLN A 98 1.35 1.52 20.97
C GLN A 98 0.92 0.06 21.12
N ASN A 99 0.05 -0.23 22.09
CA ASN A 99 -0.43 -1.58 22.41
C ASN A 99 -1.76 -1.95 21.73
N LYS A 100 -2.21 -1.17 20.74
CA LYS A 100 -3.53 -1.36 20.12
C LYS A 100 -3.47 -1.38 18.59
N ILE A 101 -4.34 -2.21 17.99
CA ILE A 101 -4.63 -2.25 16.55
C ILE A 101 -6.15 -2.17 16.35
N TYR A 102 -6.60 -1.07 15.76
CA TYR A 102 -8.03 -0.71 15.70
C TYR A 102 -8.79 -1.24 14.48
N SER A 103 -8.11 -1.93 13.55
CA SER A 103 -8.78 -2.43 12.35
C SER A 103 -8.25 -3.79 11.92
N LYS A 104 -9.18 -4.65 11.46
CA LYS A 104 -8.85 -5.96 10.91
C LYS A 104 -7.87 -5.87 9.74
N ASN A 105 -8.04 -4.86 8.87
CA ASN A 105 -7.15 -4.69 7.72
C ASN A 105 -5.72 -4.33 8.13
N THR A 106 -5.55 -3.49 9.15
CA THR A 106 -4.23 -3.16 9.71
C THR A 106 -3.59 -4.40 10.34
N PHE A 107 -4.35 -5.15 11.14
CA PHE A 107 -3.89 -6.40 11.74
C PHE A 107 -3.40 -7.41 10.69
N GLU A 108 -4.22 -7.71 9.67
CA GLU A 108 -3.83 -8.65 8.61
C GLU A 108 -2.65 -8.14 7.78
N THR A 109 -2.54 -6.82 7.58
CA THR A 109 -1.39 -6.23 6.90
C THR A 109 -0.12 -6.43 7.73
N TYR A 110 -0.15 -6.11 9.02
CA TYR A 110 1.03 -6.21 9.88
C TYR A 110 1.46 -7.66 10.08
N LYS A 111 0.49 -8.56 10.29
CA LYS A 111 0.72 -10.00 10.32
C LYS A 111 1.44 -10.48 9.06
N ARG A 112 0.95 -10.09 7.88
CA ARG A 112 1.55 -10.48 6.60
C ARG A 112 2.95 -9.89 6.40
N GLN A 113 3.17 -8.61 6.73
CA GLN A 113 4.51 -8.01 6.64
C GLN A 113 5.50 -8.72 7.57
N PHE A 114 5.08 -9.04 8.79
CA PHE A 114 5.93 -9.79 9.70
C PHE A 114 6.19 -11.22 9.21
N SER A 115 5.21 -11.89 8.59
CA SER A 115 5.45 -13.20 7.95
C SER A 115 6.52 -13.12 6.86
N TYR A 116 6.49 -12.11 5.98
CA TYR A 116 7.52 -11.94 4.96
C TYR A 116 8.92 -11.72 5.55
N PHE A 117 9.01 -10.91 6.61
CA PHE A 117 10.26 -10.75 7.35
C PHE A 117 10.72 -12.08 7.97
N ALA A 118 9.81 -12.80 8.62
CA ALA A 118 10.09 -14.08 9.27
C ALA A 118 10.54 -15.16 8.27
N ASP A 119 9.98 -15.18 7.07
CA ASP A 119 10.34 -16.12 6.01
C ASP A 119 11.74 -15.81 5.47
N TRP A 120 12.03 -14.54 5.16
CA TRP A 120 13.38 -14.10 4.80
C TRP A 120 14.41 -14.41 5.90
N LEU A 121 14.08 -14.10 7.16
CA LEU A 121 14.99 -14.30 8.30
C LEU A 121 15.33 -15.78 8.50
N ALA A 122 14.38 -16.68 8.31
CA ALA A 122 14.61 -18.13 8.45
C ALA A 122 15.57 -18.70 7.40
N GLU A 123 15.70 -18.03 6.25
CA GLU A 123 16.62 -18.42 5.19
C GLU A 123 18.00 -17.77 5.38
N ALA A 124 18.02 -16.46 5.65
CA ALA A 124 19.23 -15.66 5.78
C ALA A 124 19.99 -15.88 7.10
N HIS A 125 19.27 -16.01 8.22
CA HIS A 125 19.82 -16.01 9.58
C HIS A 125 19.17 -17.11 10.43
N LYS A 126 19.60 -18.36 10.21
CA LYS A 126 19.02 -19.57 10.84
C LYS A 126 19.25 -19.64 12.35
N GLU A 127 20.23 -18.91 12.84
CA GLU A 127 20.58 -18.75 14.24
C GLU A 127 19.57 -17.90 15.02
N ALA A 128 18.82 -17.02 14.34
CA ALA A 128 17.84 -16.17 14.99
C ALA A 128 16.65 -17.00 15.48
N TYR A 129 16.43 -17.05 16.80
CA TYR A 129 15.34 -17.83 17.39
C TYR A 129 14.36 -16.96 18.18
N THR A 130 14.86 -16.01 18.95
CA THR A 130 14.06 -15.13 19.80
C THR A 130 13.64 -13.87 19.07
N LEU A 131 12.64 -13.16 19.61
CA LEU A 131 12.25 -11.86 19.07
C LEU A 131 13.37 -10.81 19.19
N SER A 132 14.25 -10.97 20.20
CA SER A 132 15.42 -10.12 20.37
C SER A 132 16.47 -10.35 19.28
N ASP A 133 16.72 -11.61 18.93
CA ASP A 133 17.63 -11.97 17.84
C ASP A 133 17.09 -11.41 16.53
N ALA A 134 15.81 -11.65 16.24
CA ALA A 134 15.15 -11.19 15.03
C ALA A 134 15.22 -9.67 14.86
N ARG A 135 15.16 -8.91 15.96
CA ARG A 135 15.21 -7.44 15.92
C ARG A 135 16.50 -6.91 15.29
N GLN A 136 17.64 -7.60 15.48
CA GLN A 136 18.95 -7.15 15.01
C GLN A 136 19.03 -7.09 13.48
N TYR A 137 18.24 -7.92 12.79
CA TYR A 137 18.26 -8.05 11.34
C TYR A 137 17.19 -7.22 10.62
N VAL A 138 16.47 -6.34 11.32
CA VAL A 138 15.42 -5.52 10.70
C VAL A 138 15.99 -4.54 9.69
N ASP A 139 17.11 -3.89 10.01
CA ASP A 139 17.73 -2.92 9.11
C ASP A 139 18.26 -3.60 7.84
N GLU A 140 18.89 -4.77 7.98
CA GLU A 140 19.31 -5.60 6.85
C GLU A 140 18.13 -6.03 5.98
N TYR A 141 17.01 -6.44 6.58
CA TYR A 141 15.80 -6.75 5.82
C TYR A 141 15.26 -5.55 5.05
N LEU A 142 15.28 -4.35 5.64
CA LEU A 142 14.83 -3.13 4.97
C LEU A 142 15.75 -2.78 3.79
N LEU A 143 17.06 -2.97 3.90
CA LEU A 143 18.00 -2.86 2.78
C LEU A 143 17.69 -3.88 1.68
N HIS A 144 17.47 -5.14 2.07
CA HIS A 144 17.08 -6.20 1.13
C HIS A 144 15.82 -5.83 0.34
N LEU A 145 14.80 -5.23 0.98
CA LEU A 145 13.60 -4.76 0.28
C LEU A 145 13.89 -3.60 -0.70
N ILE A 146 14.85 -2.73 -0.39
CA ILE A 146 15.30 -1.64 -1.26
C ILE A 146 16.01 -2.23 -2.48
N GLU A 147 16.94 -3.17 -2.28
CA GLU A 147 17.69 -3.86 -3.34
C GLU A 147 16.77 -4.64 -4.29
N LEU A 148 15.71 -5.27 -3.75
CA LEU A 148 14.66 -5.92 -4.53
C LEU A 148 13.79 -4.94 -5.35
N GLY A 149 14.04 -3.62 -5.24
CA GLY A 149 13.26 -2.60 -5.95
C GLY A 149 11.80 -2.52 -5.50
N ARG A 150 11.49 -2.89 -4.25
CA ARG A 150 10.13 -2.76 -3.73
C ARG A 150 9.74 -1.27 -3.63
N SER A 151 8.45 -0.98 -3.84
CA SER A 151 7.99 0.41 -3.79
C SER A 151 8.22 1.03 -2.40
N ALA A 152 8.53 2.33 -2.37
CA ALA A 152 8.67 3.10 -1.12
C ALA A 152 7.46 2.94 -0.18
N TYR A 153 6.25 2.83 -0.73
CA TYR A 153 5.02 2.57 0.03
C TYR A 153 5.00 1.19 0.69
N SER A 154 5.46 0.15 -0.02
CA SER A 154 5.58 -1.20 0.52
C SER A 154 6.61 -1.26 1.64
N ILE A 155 7.80 -0.69 1.42
CA ILE A 155 8.89 -0.65 2.40
C ILE A 155 8.45 0.10 3.66
N THR A 156 7.83 1.27 3.51
CA THR A 156 7.29 2.05 4.65
C THR A 156 6.26 1.23 5.45
N THR A 157 5.43 0.44 4.77
CA THR A 157 4.43 -0.42 5.43
C THR A 157 5.08 -1.56 6.20
N ALA A 158 6.12 -2.18 5.63
CA ALA A 158 6.92 -3.19 6.30
C ALA A 158 7.60 -2.61 7.56
N LYS A 159 8.31 -1.49 7.40
CA LYS A 159 8.98 -0.77 8.50
C LYS A 159 8.00 -0.44 9.65
N ALA A 160 6.82 0.08 9.35
CA ALA A 160 5.81 0.39 10.36
C ALA A 160 5.25 -0.88 11.05
N ALA A 161 5.08 -1.97 10.32
CA ALA A 161 4.64 -3.24 10.89
C ALA A 161 5.70 -3.84 11.82
N LEU A 162 6.97 -3.82 11.40
CA LEU A 162 8.09 -4.31 12.20
C LEU A 162 8.26 -3.46 13.46
N ALA A 163 8.26 -2.12 13.34
CA ALA A 163 8.25 -1.21 14.50
C ALA A 163 7.13 -1.54 15.50
N LYS A 164 5.91 -1.81 15.00
CA LYS A 164 4.80 -2.23 15.85
C LYS A 164 5.05 -3.57 16.53
N VAL A 165 5.57 -4.58 15.84
CA VAL A 165 5.86 -5.89 16.44
C VAL A 165 6.96 -5.79 17.49
N PHE A 166 8.04 -5.07 17.18
CA PHE A 166 9.19 -4.91 18.06
C PHE A 166 8.99 -3.88 19.17
N GLN A 167 7.82 -3.20 19.20
CA GLN A 167 7.50 -2.19 20.21
C GLN A 167 8.55 -1.07 20.28
N THR A 168 8.95 -0.60 19.10
CA THR A 168 9.92 0.49 18.96
C THR A 168 9.42 1.55 18.00
N GLU A 169 10.03 2.73 18.07
CA GLU A 169 9.84 3.79 17.11
C GLU A 169 10.46 3.42 15.76
N ALA A 170 9.75 3.74 14.68
CA ALA A 170 10.25 3.49 13.33
C ALA A 170 11.56 4.26 13.05
N THR A 171 11.83 5.35 13.75
CA THR A 171 13.07 6.13 13.63
C THR A 171 14.30 5.39 14.12
N GLN A 172 14.15 4.33 14.92
CA GLN A 172 15.28 3.48 15.32
C GLN A 172 15.81 2.59 14.20
N PHE A 173 15.09 2.49 13.08
CA PHE A 173 15.52 1.73 11.91
C PHE A 173 16.02 2.65 10.81
N ILE A 174 16.84 2.10 9.92
CA ILE A 174 17.44 2.82 8.78
C ILE A 174 16.43 3.67 8.01
N GLU A 175 16.91 4.77 7.45
CA GLU A 175 16.10 5.57 6.54
C GLU A 175 15.69 4.76 5.31
N THR A 176 14.45 4.98 4.86
CA THR A 176 13.88 4.27 3.71
C THR A 176 13.49 5.29 2.64
N PRO A 177 13.49 4.91 1.35
CA PRO A 177 13.19 5.83 0.26
C PRO A 177 11.90 6.63 0.50
N PRO A 178 11.89 7.95 0.21
CA PRO A 178 10.73 8.78 0.46
C PRO A 178 9.54 8.39 -0.45
N ARG A 179 8.33 8.56 0.07
CA ARG A 179 7.09 8.34 -0.70
C ARG A 179 6.79 9.57 -1.54
N GLU A 180 7.03 9.46 -2.83
CA GLU A 180 6.81 10.55 -3.78
C GLU A 180 5.58 10.31 -4.65
N ARG A 181 4.90 11.41 -5.02
CA ARG A 181 3.70 11.34 -5.89
C ARG A 181 4.06 10.82 -7.28
N ALA A 182 5.23 11.18 -7.81
CA ALA A 182 5.75 10.68 -9.09
C ALA A 182 5.80 9.14 -9.14
N ASN A 183 6.05 8.50 -8.00
CA ASN A 183 6.16 7.04 -7.90
C ASN A 183 4.81 6.31 -7.78
N ILE A 184 3.68 7.03 -7.73
CA ILE A 184 2.35 6.43 -7.65
C ILE A 184 1.93 5.97 -9.05
N LYS A 185 1.92 4.66 -9.26
CA LYS A 185 1.48 4.02 -10.52
C LYS A 185 0.01 3.62 -10.53
N ARG A 186 -0.61 3.45 -9.35
CA ARG A 186 -1.98 2.94 -9.21
C ARG A 186 -2.98 3.90 -9.89
N SER A 187 -3.82 3.37 -10.76
CA SER A 187 -4.96 4.07 -11.38
C SER A 187 -4.57 5.27 -12.25
N ARG A 188 -3.31 5.32 -12.73
CA ARG A 188 -2.75 6.39 -13.57
C ARG A 188 -2.26 5.87 -14.93
N GLY A 189 -2.92 4.82 -15.43
CA GLY A 189 -2.58 4.12 -16.67
C GLY A 189 -3.31 2.79 -16.75
N VAL A 190 -3.19 2.10 -17.88
CA VAL A 190 -3.82 0.80 -18.13
C VAL A 190 -3.16 -0.27 -17.27
N ALA A 191 -3.93 -0.98 -16.46
CA ALA A 191 -3.45 -2.12 -15.69
C ALA A 191 -3.91 -3.45 -16.31
N VAL A 192 -3.08 -4.49 -16.21
CA VAL A 192 -3.39 -5.86 -16.72
C VAL A 192 -4.74 -6.39 -16.22
N ARG A 193 -5.16 -5.99 -15.02
CA ARG A 193 -6.44 -6.44 -14.44
C ARG A 193 -7.66 -5.75 -15.03
N ASP A 194 -7.49 -4.62 -15.72
CA ASP A 194 -8.60 -3.82 -16.24
C ASP A 194 -9.29 -4.59 -17.39
N SER A 195 -8.59 -5.48 -18.08
CA SER A 195 -9.18 -6.41 -19.05
C SER A 195 -10.06 -7.51 -18.43
N ASN A 196 -10.06 -7.66 -17.10
CA ASN A 196 -10.82 -8.71 -16.39
C ASN A 196 -12.22 -8.25 -15.96
N ILE A 197 -12.71 -7.13 -16.50
CA ILE A 197 -14.10 -6.69 -16.41
C ILE A 197 -14.65 -6.50 -17.83
N SER A 198 -15.90 -6.88 -18.06
CA SER A 198 -16.52 -6.65 -19.37
C SER A 198 -16.81 -5.17 -19.56
N ASN A 199 -16.52 -4.66 -20.77
CA ASN A 199 -16.73 -3.25 -21.14
C ASN A 199 -18.12 -2.75 -20.73
N LYS A 200 -19.18 -3.52 -21.04
CA LYS A 200 -20.57 -3.16 -20.68
C LYS A 200 -20.80 -3.00 -19.18
N THR A 201 -20.16 -3.84 -18.35
CA THR A 201 -20.27 -3.74 -16.89
C THR A 201 -19.48 -2.55 -16.38
N GLU A 202 -18.27 -2.36 -16.91
CA GLU A 202 -17.43 -1.23 -16.55
C GLU A 202 -18.08 0.09 -16.90
N THR A 203 -18.60 0.27 -18.12
CA THR A 203 -19.27 1.51 -18.56
C THR A 203 -20.42 1.88 -17.63
N LYS A 204 -21.24 0.92 -17.20
CA LYS A 204 -22.34 1.17 -16.26
C LYS A 204 -21.84 1.62 -14.88
N LEU A 205 -20.81 0.96 -14.35
CA LEU A 205 -20.23 1.32 -13.06
C LEU A 205 -19.49 2.66 -13.13
N ALA A 206 -18.78 2.91 -14.24
CA ALA A 206 -18.04 4.12 -14.55
C ALA A 206 -18.96 5.33 -14.62
N LEU A 207 -20.08 5.23 -15.34
CA LEU A 207 -21.08 6.29 -15.47
C LEU A 207 -21.53 6.79 -14.10
N PHE A 208 -21.96 5.88 -13.22
CA PHE A 208 -22.35 6.25 -11.86
C PHE A 208 -21.15 6.75 -11.03
N SER A 209 -20.06 6.00 -10.98
CA SER A 209 -18.93 6.31 -10.07
C SER A 209 -18.20 7.59 -10.42
N SER A 210 -18.13 7.94 -11.71
CA SER A 210 -17.56 9.20 -12.19
C SER A 210 -18.46 10.40 -11.89
N ALA A 211 -19.74 10.18 -11.58
CA ALA A 211 -20.68 11.22 -11.19
C ALA A 211 -20.88 11.38 -9.69
N VAL A 212 -20.44 10.42 -8.85
CA VAL A 212 -20.65 10.50 -7.38
C VAL A 212 -19.40 10.24 -6.54
N GLY A 213 -18.33 9.69 -7.13
CA GLY A 213 -17.07 9.49 -6.43
C GLY A 213 -17.18 8.74 -5.10
N LEU A 214 -18.06 7.73 -4.99
CA LEU A 214 -18.22 6.90 -3.79
C LEU A 214 -17.07 5.89 -3.63
N ARG A 215 -16.74 5.52 -2.39
CA ARG A 215 -15.77 4.44 -2.11
C ARG A 215 -16.44 3.12 -2.40
N ARG A 216 -15.66 2.09 -2.76
CA ARG A 216 -16.18 0.72 -2.97
C ARG A 216 -17.20 0.25 -1.91
N LYS A 217 -16.91 0.44 -0.61
CA LYS A 217 -17.84 0.04 0.47
C LYS A 217 -19.12 0.89 0.52
N GLU A 218 -19.01 2.17 0.20
CA GLU A 218 -20.14 3.09 0.11
C GLU A 218 -21.02 2.72 -1.10
N MET A 219 -20.42 2.45 -2.26
CA MET A 219 -21.14 1.95 -3.45
C MET A 219 -21.92 0.66 -3.17
N MET A 220 -21.36 -0.27 -2.39
CA MET A 220 -22.06 -1.52 -2.03
C MET A 220 -23.16 -1.34 -0.97
N SER A 221 -23.25 -0.16 -0.37
CA SER A 221 -24.21 0.14 0.71
C SER A 221 -25.24 1.20 0.34
N ILE A 222 -24.99 2.00 -0.69
CA ILE A 222 -25.88 3.07 -1.12
C ILE A 222 -27.16 2.49 -1.72
N GLU A 223 -28.29 3.08 -1.35
CA GLU A 223 -29.62 2.71 -1.79
C GLU A 223 -30.29 3.85 -2.56
N SER A 224 -31.32 3.54 -3.34
CA SER A 224 -32.09 4.56 -4.07
C SER A 224 -32.70 5.62 -3.14
N LYS A 225 -33.16 5.22 -1.95
CA LYS A 225 -33.71 6.12 -0.92
C LYS A 225 -32.71 7.12 -0.34
N ASP A 226 -31.41 6.90 -0.56
CA ASP A 226 -30.38 7.83 -0.08
C ASP A 226 -30.27 9.06 -1.02
N LEU A 227 -30.99 9.06 -2.15
CA LEU A 227 -31.17 10.22 -3.04
C LEU A 227 -32.10 11.25 -2.40
N PHE A 228 -31.69 12.52 -2.45
CA PHE A 228 -32.54 13.65 -2.10
C PHE A 228 -32.22 14.85 -2.99
N PHE A 229 -33.12 15.83 -2.97
CA PHE A 229 -32.97 17.08 -3.71
C PHE A 229 -32.88 18.23 -2.73
N ASP A 230 -31.99 19.17 -3.01
CA ASP A 230 -31.87 20.43 -2.31
C ASP A 230 -31.61 21.55 -3.33
N ASN A 231 -32.42 22.61 -3.27
CA ASN A 231 -32.34 23.75 -4.20
C ASN A 231 -32.26 23.34 -5.70
N GLY A 232 -33.08 22.36 -6.09
CA GLY A 232 -33.14 21.86 -7.48
C GLY A 232 -31.94 20.98 -7.91
N LYS A 233 -30.97 20.72 -7.02
CA LYS A 233 -29.83 19.84 -7.27
C LYS A 233 -30.02 18.49 -6.59
N ALA A 234 -29.50 17.44 -7.21
CA ALA A 234 -29.58 16.07 -6.71
C ALA A 234 -28.34 15.66 -5.90
N TYR A 235 -28.56 15.01 -4.77
CA TYR A 235 -27.52 14.59 -3.84
C TYR A 235 -27.74 13.18 -3.32
N LEU A 236 -26.68 12.56 -2.81
CA LEU A 236 -26.72 11.31 -2.06
C LEU A 236 -26.30 11.54 -0.61
N ASN A 237 -27.11 11.05 0.33
CA ASN A 237 -26.79 11.03 1.75
C ASN A 237 -25.97 9.77 2.11
N VAL A 238 -24.65 9.91 2.18
CA VAL A 238 -23.74 8.78 2.36
C VAL A 238 -23.44 8.58 3.85
N THR A 239 -24.21 7.69 4.49
CA THR A 239 -24.06 7.36 5.91
C THR A 239 -23.44 5.97 6.14
N LYS A 240 -23.64 5.04 5.21
CA LYS A 240 -23.22 3.63 5.31
C LYS A 240 -21.91 3.34 4.57
N GLY A 241 -21.13 2.39 5.07
CA GLY A 241 -19.88 1.98 4.43
C GLY A 241 -18.75 3.03 4.44
N THR A 242 -18.98 4.15 5.14
CA THR A 242 -18.07 5.30 5.22
C THR A 242 -16.80 4.96 5.98
N LYS A 243 -15.68 5.58 5.57
CA LYS A 243 -14.40 5.37 6.24
C LYS A 243 -14.42 6.05 7.61
N GLY A 244 -14.31 5.23 8.68
CA GLY A 244 -14.33 5.73 10.05
C GLY A 244 -15.69 6.23 10.51
N GLY A 245 -16.78 5.83 9.84
CA GLY A 245 -18.14 6.19 10.24
C GLY A 245 -18.52 7.65 9.98
N LYS A 246 -17.76 8.38 9.15
CA LYS A 246 -18.01 9.79 8.85
C LYS A 246 -19.07 9.94 7.75
N PRO A 247 -20.30 10.40 8.07
CA PRO A 247 -21.30 10.67 7.05
C PRO A 247 -20.90 11.88 6.20
N ARG A 248 -21.44 11.97 4.99
CA ARG A 248 -21.33 13.16 4.14
C ARG A 248 -22.43 13.21 3.09
N ILE A 249 -22.68 14.40 2.59
CA ILE A 249 -23.51 14.64 1.42
C ILE A 249 -22.61 14.63 0.17
N VAL A 250 -23.12 14.04 -0.91
CA VAL A 250 -22.41 13.92 -2.19
C VAL A 250 -23.29 14.49 -3.30
N GLU A 251 -22.81 15.52 -3.99
CA GLU A 251 -23.43 16.07 -5.19
C GLU A 251 -23.30 15.08 -6.36
N ILE A 252 -24.40 14.86 -7.07
CA ILE A 252 -24.37 14.09 -8.32
C ILE A 252 -23.92 15.03 -9.45
N CYS A 253 -22.75 14.74 -10.01
CA CYS A 253 -22.04 15.58 -10.97
C CYS A 253 -21.72 14.80 -12.26
N GLY A 254 -22.70 14.69 -13.17
CA GLY A 254 -22.45 14.20 -14.52
C GLY A 254 -21.60 15.19 -15.36
N ILE A 255 -21.11 14.75 -16.52
CA ILE A 255 -20.39 15.62 -17.47
C ILE A 255 -21.29 16.75 -17.97
N SER A 256 -22.58 16.44 -18.15
CA SER A 256 -23.62 17.40 -18.55
C SER A 256 -24.83 17.31 -17.64
N GLU A 257 -25.73 18.28 -17.75
CA GLU A 257 -27.03 18.23 -17.08
C GLU A 257 -27.85 17.01 -17.55
N GLY A 258 -27.79 16.69 -18.84
CA GLY A 258 -28.44 15.50 -19.40
C GLY A 258 -27.92 14.18 -18.80
N GLU A 259 -26.60 14.04 -18.65
CA GLU A 259 -26.01 12.87 -17.97
C GLU A 259 -26.43 12.81 -16.50
N THR A 260 -26.44 13.97 -15.83
CA THR A 260 -26.87 14.06 -14.42
C THR A 260 -28.32 13.62 -14.27
N LYS A 261 -29.23 14.11 -15.13
CA LYS A 261 -30.64 13.72 -15.15
C LYS A 261 -30.82 12.22 -15.39
N MET A 262 -30.15 11.67 -16.39
CA MET A 262 -30.18 10.22 -16.68
C MET A 262 -29.74 9.38 -15.46
N ILE A 263 -28.70 9.79 -14.75
CA ILE A 263 -28.23 9.09 -13.55
C ILE A 263 -29.27 9.17 -12.43
N VAL A 264 -29.86 10.35 -12.21
CA VAL A 264 -30.90 10.56 -11.20
C VAL A 264 -32.14 9.70 -11.50
N GLU A 265 -32.62 9.71 -12.73
CA GLU A 265 -33.76 8.89 -13.17
C GLU A 265 -33.46 7.39 -12.97
N TRP A 266 -32.25 6.95 -13.28
CA TRP A 266 -31.82 5.56 -13.05
C TRP A 266 -31.75 5.18 -11.57
N ILE A 267 -31.43 6.12 -10.67
CA ILE A 267 -31.48 5.90 -9.22
C ILE A 267 -32.93 5.77 -8.76
N GLN A 268 -33.80 6.67 -9.23
CA GLN A 268 -35.23 6.70 -8.87
C GLN A 268 -35.98 5.47 -9.38
N SER A 269 -35.58 4.91 -10.53
CA SER A 269 -36.20 3.71 -11.10
C SER A 269 -35.82 2.40 -10.39
N ARG A 270 -35.12 2.46 -9.25
CA ARG A 270 -34.60 1.30 -8.51
C ARG A 270 -35.11 1.25 -7.09
N GLU A 271 -35.18 0.04 -6.57
CA GLU A 271 -35.45 -0.21 -5.16
C GLU A 271 -34.23 -0.83 -4.46
N GLY A 272 -33.99 -0.41 -3.22
CA GLY A 272 -32.91 -0.93 -2.40
C GLY A 272 -31.52 -0.56 -2.93
N LYS A 273 -30.56 -1.48 -2.79
CA LYS A 273 -29.14 -1.22 -3.09
C LYS A 273 -28.89 -1.03 -4.58
N LEU A 274 -28.23 0.07 -4.94
CA LEU A 274 -27.90 0.37 -6.34
C LEU A 274 -26.89 -0.64 -6.93
N PHE A 275 -25.92 -1.06 -6.11
CA PHE A 275 -24.87 -2.01 -6.51
C PHE A 275 -24.60 -3.07 -5.43
N PRO A 276 -25.41 -4.14 -5.34
CA PRO A 276 -25.23 -5.18 -4.32
C PRO A 276 -23.85 -5.86 -4.35
N LYS A 277 -23.24 -5.95 -5.54
CA LYS A 277 -21.92 -6.54 -5.76
C LYS A 277 -21.10 -5.66 -6.71
N LEU A 278 -19.82 -5.47 -6.39
CA LEU A 278 -18.84 -4.88 -7.29
C LEU A 278 -17.79 -5.93 -7.68
N ASN A 279 -17.36 -5.92 -8.95
CA ASN A 279 -16.23 -6.72 -9.41
C ASN A 279 -14.95 -6.27 -8.68
N THR A 280 -14.11 -7.20 -8.21
CA THR A 280 -12.85 -6.91 -7.50
C THR A 280 -11.83 -6.16 -8.34
N ASN A 281 -11.88 -6.33 -9.67
CA ASN A 281 -10.98 -5.70 -10.63
C ASN A 281 -11.42 -4.28 -11.04
N TYR A 282 -12.66 -3.88 -10.72
CA TYR A 282 -13.15 -2.53 -11.04
C TYR A 282 -12.29 -1.43 -10.39
N ASP A 283 -11.72 -0.53 -11.21
CA ASP A 283 -10.92 0.58 -10.71
C ASP A 283 -11.75 1.75 -10.18
N ASN A 284 -12.37 1.52 -9.02
CA ASN A 284 -13.09 2.56 -8.30
C ASN A 284 -12.22 3.80 -7.98
N HIS A 285 -10.90 3.66 -7.83
CA HIS A 285 -10.06 4.82 -7.49
C HIS A 285 -9.87 5.74 -8.70
N HIS A 286 -9.73 5.18 -9.89
CA HIS A 286 -9.69 5.93 -11.14
C HIS A 286 -10.98 6.76 -11.32
N TYR A 287 -12.16 6.13 -11.29
CA TYR A 287 -13.42 6.85 -11.49
C TYR A 287 -13.75 7.87 -10.39
N ARG A 288 -13.26 7.66 -9.16
CA ARG A 288 -13.31 8.69 -8.12
C ARG A 288 -12.46 9.93 -8.43
N ALA A 289 -11.34 9.76 -9.14
CA ALA A 289 -10.53 10.87 -9.60
C ALA A 289 -11.20 11.61 -10.76
N VAL A 290 -11.87 10.89 -11.66
CA VAL A 290 -12.72 11.50 -12.70
C VAL A 290 -13.81 12.37 -12.07
N TYR A 291 -14.52 11.86 -11.05
CA TYR A 291 -15.49 12.66 -10.30
C TYR A 291 -14.86 13.90 -9.65
N ALA A 292 -13.70 13.75 -9.03
CA ALA A 292 -12.99 14.86 -8.39
C ALA A 292 -12.66 15.96 -9.40
N GLN A 293 -12.23 15.58 -10.61
CA GLN A 293 -11.93 16.50 -11.69
C GLN A 293 -13.19 17.24 -12.16
N ARG A 294 -14.29 16.51 -12.44
CA ARG A 294 -15.57 17.13 -12.84
C ARG A 294 -16.07 18.16 -11.84
N LEU A 295 -16.04 17.78 -10.56
CA LEU A 295 -16.51 18.65 -9.49
C LEU A 295 -15.55 19.84 -9.28
N TYR A 296 -14.25 19.63 -9.42
CA TYR A 296 -13.28 20.73 -9.42
C TYR A 296 -13.55 21.71 -10.56
N ASP A 297 -13.70 21.21 -11.79
CA ASP A 297 -13.95 22.04 -12.97
C ASP A 297 -15.27 22.81 -12.90
N ARG A 298 -16.30 22.26 -12.25
CA ARG A 298 -17.58 22.93 -12.02
C ARG A 298 -17.46 24.16 -11.10
N TYR A 299 -16.57 24.11 -10.11
CA TYR A 299 -16.47 25.11 -9.04
C TYR A 299 -15.22 25.97 -9.09
N LYS A 300 -14.22 25.61 -9.90
CA LYS A 300 -12.98 26.39 -10.01
C LYS A 300 -13.29 27.76 -10.60
N ARG A 301 -12.62 28.78 -10.07
CA ARG A 301 -12.49 30.08 -10.73
C ARG A 301 -11.39 30.01 -11.77
N GLU A 302 -11.45 30.91 -12.74
CA GLU A 302 -10.32 31.17 -13.63
C GLU A 302 -9.11 31.61 -12.81
N GLU A 303 -7.90 31.19 -13.22
CA GLU A 303 -6.70 31.36 -12.39
C GLU A 303 -6.44 32.82 -12.01
N ARG A 304 -6.68 33.75 -12.95
CA ARG A 304 -6.57 35.19 -12.74
C ARG A 304 -7.49 35.73 -11.64
N ASP A 305 -8.63 35.08 -11.44
CA ASP A 305 -9.68 35.47 -10.50
C ASP A 305 -9.52 34.80 -9.12
N ILE A 306 -8.52 33.92 -8.96
CA ILE A 306 -8.21 33.29 -7.67
C ILE A 306 -7.34 34.24 -6.85
N PRO A 307 -7.79 34.71 -5.67
CA PRO A 307 -6.95 35.51 -4.77
C PRO A 307 -5.68 34.75 -4.37
N PRO A 308 -4.51 35.40 -4.25
CA PRO A 308 -3.25 34.70 -3.94
C PRO A 308 -3.31 33.81 -2.69
N LYS A 309 -4.01 34.23 -1.64
CA LYS A 309 -4.22 33.45 -0.40
C LYS A 309 -5.03 32.16 -0.63
N GLU A 310 -5.88 32.14 -1.65
CA GLU A 310 -6.75 31.03 -2.03
C GLU A 310 -6.14 30.14 -3.11
N ARG A 311 -4.94 30.47 -3.59
CA ARG A 311 -4.18 29.60 -4.50
C ARG A 311 -3.51 28.47 -3.71
N TYR A 312 -3.68 27.24 -4.18
CA TYR A 312 -2.90 26.10 -3.81
C TYR A 312 -1.83 25.88 -4.88
N ILE A 313 -0.58 26.17 -4.54
CA ILE A 313 0.54 26.02 -5.48
C ILE A 313 1.17 24.66 -5.25
N MET A 314 1.18 23.85 -6.30
CA MET A 314 1.83 22.55 -6.31
C MET A 314 3.35 22.69 -6.13
N ARG A 315 3.97 21.63 -5.62
CA ARG A 315 5.42 21.58 -5.32
C ARG A 315 6.03 20.34 -6.00
N LYS A 316 7.35 20.24 -5.96
CA LYS A 316 8.11 19.09 -6.50
C LYS A 316 7.83 18.88 -7.99
N GLU A 317 7.39 17.70 -8.40
CA GLU A 317 7.28 17.31 -9.81
C GLU A 317 6.17 18.06 -10.57
N ARG A 318 5.31 18.79 -9.85
CA ARG A 318 4.24 19.63 -10.39
C ARG A 318 4.39 21.10 -9.98
N ALA A 319 5.60 21.52 -9.62
CA ALA A 319 5.85 22.88 -9.19
C ALA A 319 5.35 23.89 -10.25
N GLY A 320 4.63 24.91 -9.80
CA GLY A 320 4.06 25.94 -10.66
C GLY A 320 2.59 25.75 -10.99
N GLU A 321 2.04 24.53 -10.92
CA GLU A 321 0.60 24.33 -11.12
C GLU A 321 -0.21 24.95 -9.97
N VAL A 322 -1.23 25.74 -10.33
CA VAL A 322 -2.09 26.47 -9.41
C VAL A 322 -3.49 25.86 -9.38
N TYR A 323 -3.99 25.58 -8.18
CA TYR A 323 -5.35 25.15 -7.95
C TYR A 323 -6.13 26.12 -7.05
N ASP A 324 -7.44 26.16 -7.24
CA ASP A 324 -8.36 26.92 -6.42
C ASP A 324 -8.70 26.16 -5.12
N LYS A 325 -8.29 26.71 -3.96
CA LYS A 325 -8.59 26.11 -2.65
C LYS A 325 -10.08 26.01 -2.37
N SER A 326 -10.91 26.93 -2.87
CA SER A 326 -12.37 26.90 -2.61
C SER A 326 -13.01 25.70 -3.32
N ALA A 327 -12.71 25.51 -4.61
CA ALA A 327 -13.15 24.34 -5.38
C ALA A 327 -12.57 23.05 -4.80
N MET A 328 -11.28 23.02 -4.43
CA MET A 328 -10.68 21.86 -3.77
C MET A 328 -11.37 21.51 -2.45
N LYS A 329 -11.88 22.49 -1.71
CA LYS A 329 -12.63 22.27 -0.46
C LYS A 329 -13.95 21.56 -0.76
N VAL A 330 -14.72 22.01 -1.75
CA VAL A 330 -15.96 21.36 -2.19
C VAL A 330 -15.69 19.90 -2.58
N VAL A 331 -14.63 19.65 -3.35
CA VAL A 331 -14.22 18.29 -3.72
C VAL A 331 -13.81 17.44 -2.50
N SER A 332 -13.08 18.04 -1.56
CA SER A 332 -12.66 17.37 -0.33
C SER A 332 -13.85 16.93 0.52
N GLU A 333 -14.87 17.78 0.65
CA GLU A 333 -16.11 17.50 1.38
C GLU A 333 -16.89 16.37 0.71
N ASN A 334 -17.13 16.46 -0.59
CA ASN A 334 -17.83 15.43 -1.38
C ASN A 334 -17.10 14.07 -1.39
N LEU A 335 -15.76 14.05 -1.38
CA LEU A 335 -15.00 12.80 -1.28
C LEU A 335 -14.80 12.32 0.17
N GLY A 336 -15.13 13.13 1.16
CA GLY A 336 -14.95 12.83 2.59
C GLY A 336 -13.49 12.76 3.01
N HIS A 337 -12.69 13.76 2.65
CA HIS A 337 -11.31 13.94 3.11
C HIS A 337 -11.21 15.16 4.04
N ASN A 338 -10.36 15.06 5.07
CA ASN A 338 -10.15 16.17 6.00
C ASN A 338 -9.11 17.19 5.50
N ARG A 339 -8.27 16.84 4.51
CA ARG A 339 -7.16 17.66 4.04
C ARG A 339 -7.31 17.93 2.55
N ILE A 340 -7.42 19.19 2.17
CA ILE A 340 -7.57 19.61 0.77
C ILE A 340 -6.39 19.18 -0.11
N SER A 341 -5.17 19.12 0.44
CA SER A 341 -3.97 18.72 -0.31
C SER A 341 -4.06 17.28 -0.86
N VAL A 342 -4.89 16.43 -0.25
CA VAL A 342 -5.14 15.07 -0.75
C VAL A 342 -5.81 15.12 -2.13
N ILE A 343 -6.65 16.13 -2.40
CA ILE A 343 -7.33 16.31 -3.68
C ILE A 343 -6.32 16.55 -4.80
N ALA A 344 -5.47 17.56 -4.66
CA ALA A 344 -4.43 17.87 -5.64
C ALA A 344 -3.40 16.73 -5.82
N GLN A 345 -3.05 16.03 -4.75
CA GLN A 345 -2.03 14.98 -4.80
C GLN A 345 -2.55 13.65 -5.37
N SER A 346 -3.78 13.28 -5.02
CA SER A 346 -4.30 11.93 -5.22
C SER A 346 -5.47 11.82 -6.18
N TYR A 347 -6.09 12.93 -6.59
CA TYR A 347 -7.31 12.91 -7.41
C TYR A 347 -7.26 13.84 -8.63
N LEU A 348 -6.63 15.02 -8.54
CA LEU A 348 -6.45 15.90 -9.69
C LEU A 348 -5.14 15.56 -10.40
N TYR A 349 -5.16 14.50 -11.21
CA TYR A 349 -4.00 14.03 -11.98
C TYR A 349 -4.36 13.65 -13.41
N ASN A 350 -5.63 13.84 -13.79
CA ASN A 350 -6.13 13.58 -15.13
C ASN A 350 -5.90 14.79 -16.04
#